data_AF-A0A7X5DUB4-F1
#
_entry.id   AF-A0A7X5DUB4-F1
#
_cell.length_a   1.000
_cell.length_b   1.000
_cell.length_c   1.000
_cell.angle_alpha   90.00
_cell.angle_beta   90.00
_cell.angle_gamma   90.00
#
_symmetry.space_group_name_H-M   'P 1'
#
loop_
_entity.id
_entity.type
_entity.pdbx_description
1 polymer ?
#
loop_
_entity_poly.entity_id
_entity_poly.type
_entity_poly.pdbx_seq_one_letter_code
_entity_poly.pdbx_strand_id
1 'polypeptide(L)'
;MGISGVSSSRAYDYQSTLINNSSTYKTASYQAKETVKNLSSGSSANKTTSSASSTTTFLMGYRSTLEDMEAAASKLQVGSADSVFSRYEAVRADAEEALESGDNAAYEKATAAMEKEKSNIISSVKDFVNQYNETKSYLSSNSNRSSTVASHLAAFERAVPSEKTLKAMGISIDKYGKMQLDEKKLTESLDKDYEETKNLLGGQYGLAERVGTKATAILDTPVDKIAGVSGSSSTGKGNASSSGAVSSNSTMSESFLDFARFARSGAYNLGNYYAVGTMLNLLV
;
A
#
# COMPACT_ATOMS: atom_id res chain seq x y z
N MET A 1 -23.72 65.66 10.50
CA MET A 1 -22.24 65.83 10.49
C MET A 1 -21.69 64.95 11.61
N GLY A 2 -20.99 63.85 11.41
CA GLY A 2 -20.45 63.20 10.23
C GLY A 2 -20.36 61.68 10.44
N ILE A 3 -20.26 60.99 9.32
CA ILE A 3 -20.07 59.55 9.14
C ILE A 3 -18.60 59.17 9.34
N SER A 4 -18.33 58.01 9.94
CA SER A 4 -17.10 57.23 9.72
C SER A 4 -17.40 55.76 9.99
N GLY A 5 -17.50 54.98 8.92
CA GLY A 5 -17.62 53.53 8.97
C GLY A 5 -16.27 52.84 9.10
N VAL A 6 -16.27 51.64 9.67
CA VAL A 6 -15.23 50.64 9.44
C VAL A 6 -15.91 49.27 9.32
N SER A 7 -15.72 48.68 8.15
CA SER A 7 -16.07 47.32 7.76
C SER A 7 -15.16 46.30 8.45
N SER A 8 -15.72 45.38 9.24
CA SER A 8 -15.01 44.19 9.70
C SER A 8 -15.14 43.06 8.69
N SER A 9 -14.11 42.91 7.86
CA SER A 9 -13.83 41.71 7.06
C SER A 9 -13.45 40.54 7.97
N ARG A 10 -14.12 39.41 7.81
CA ARG A 10 -13.80 38.13 8.47
C ARG A 10 -12.49 37.57 7.92
N ALA A 11 -11.48 37.45 8.78
CA ALA A 11 -10.31 36.60 8.53
C ALA A 11 -10.59 35.20 9.11
N TYR A 12 -10.44 34.17 8.27
CA TYR A 12 -10.45 32.78 8.71
C TYR A 12 -9.05 32.41 9.18
N ASP A 13 -8.90 32.19 10.48
CA ASP A 13 -7.68 31.67 11.09
C ASP A 13 -7.82 30.15 11.27
N TYR A 14 -7.02 29.37 10.56
CA TYR A 14 -6.95 27.91 10.69
C TYR A 14 -6.04 27.57 11.88
N GLN A 15 -6.64 27.40 13.07
CA GLN A 15 -5.97 26.83 14.23
C GLN A 15 -5.81 25.31 14.07
N SER A 16 -4.55 24.86 13.99
CA SER A 16 -4.14 23.47 14.10
C SER A 16 -4.33 22.99 15.54
N THR A 17 -5.39 22.23 15.82
CA THR A 17 -5.56 21.58 17.13
C THR A 17 -4.77 20.28 17.16
N LEU A 18 -3.67 20.28 17.93
CA LEU A 18 -2.92 19.10 18.34
C LEU A 18 -3.84 18.14 19.11
N ILE A 19 -4.15 16.98 18.55
CA ILE A 19 -4.88 15.91 19.24
C ILE A 19 -3.90 15.17 20.16
N ASN A 20 -4.02 15.43 21.46
CA ASN A 20 -3.43 14.63 22.53
C ASN A 20 -4.12 13.25 22.59
N ASN A 21 -3.48 12.20 22.06
CA ASN A 21 -3.97 10.83 22.15
C ASN A 21 -3.25 10.10 23.30
N SER A 22 -3.70 10.33 24.55
CA SER A 22 -3.12 9.70 25.74
C SER A 22 -3.79 8.37 26.14
N SER A 23 -4.66 7.78 25.31
CA SER A 23 -5.45 6.59 25.68
C SER A 23 -5.03 5.28 25.02
N THR A 24 -4.11 5.28 24.04
CA THR A 24 -3.66 4.05 23.35
C THR A 24 -2.44 3.37 23.98
N TYR A 25 -1.84 3.96 25.01
CA TYR A 25 -0.61 3.44 25.65
C TYR A 25 -0.79 2.20 26.55
N LYS A 26 -2.02 1.77 26.85
CA LYS A 26 -2.24 0.67 27.82
C LYS A 26 -2.30 -0.73 27.23
N THR A 27 -2.50 -0.91 25.93
CA THR A 27 -2.62 -2.27 25.33
C THR A 27 -1.30 -2.74 24.71
N ALA A 28 -0.45 -1.83 24.24
CA ALA A 28 0.89 -2.16 23.74
C ALA A 28 1.91 -2.49 24.85
N SER A 29 1.60 -2.16 26.11
CA SER A 29 2.51 -2.34 27.26
C SER A 29 2.55 -3.76 27.85
N TYR A 30 1.71 -4.69 27.37
CA TYR A 30 1.66 -6.05 27.92
C TYR A 30 2.54 -7.05 27.15
N GLN A 31 2.76 -6.85 25.85
CA GLN A 31 3.64 -7.73 25.06
C GLN A 31 5.12 -7.29 25.05
N ALA A 32 5.42 -6.05 25.48
CA ALA A 32 6.79 -5.53 25.59
C ALA A 32 7.40 -5.69 27.00
N LYS A 33 6.64 -6.20 27.99
CA LYS A 33 7.09 -6.26 29.40
C LYS A 33 7.95 -7.47 29.75
N GLU A 34 7.89 -8.55 28.99
CA GLU A 34 8.70 -9.75 29.26
C GLU A 34 10.14 -9.66 28.72
N THR A 35 10.42 -8.75 27.77
CA THR A 35 11.76 -8.61 27.15
C THR A 35 12.59 -7.43 27.69
N VAL A 36 12.01 -6.52 28.47
CA VAL A 36 12.70 -5.29 28.95
C VAL A 36 13.25 -5.41 30.38
N LYS A 37 12.97 -6.50 31.10
CA LYS A 37 13.34 -6.63 32.52
C LYS A 37 14.85 -6.82 32.78
N ASN A 38 15.68 -6.91 31.74
CA ASN A 38 17.12 -7.16 31.89
C ASN A 38 18.03 -5.99 31.50
N LEU A 39 17.51 -4.77 31.31
CA LEU A 39 18.36 -3.66 30.87
C LEU A 39 17.94 -2.32 31.49
N SER A 40 18.09 -2.18 32.80
CA SER A 40 18.08 -0.84 33.43
C SER A 40 18.78 -0.82 34.77
N SER A 41 20.08 -0.49 34.75
CA SER A 41 20.74 0.20 35.85
C SER A 41 22.02 0.88 35.36
N GLY A 42 22.03 2.23 35.36
CA GLY A 42 23.28 3.02 35.41
C GLY A 42 23.49 4.09 34.34
N SER A 43 23.05 5.32 34.64
CA SER A 43 23.70 6.64 34.44
C SER A 43 24.28 7.11 33.10
N SER A 44 23.95 8.37 32.78
CA SER A 44 24.51 9.31 31.78
C SER A 44 25.84 8.94 31.13
N ALA A 45 25.80 8.60 29.84
CA ALA A 45 26.89 8.82 28.90
C ALA A 45 26.34 8.83 27.46
N ASN A 46 26.91 9.71 26.64
CA ASN A 46 26.69 9.93 25.21
C ASN A 46 26.15 8.72 24.43
N LYS A 47 24.89 8.78 23.95
CA LYS A 47 24.17 7.65 23.35
C LYS A 47 24.41 7.56 21.84
N THR A 48 25.51 6.94 21.43
CA THR A 48 25.77 6.58 20.01
C THR A 48 25.73 5.08 19.71
N THR A 49 25.16 4.25 20.60
CA THR A 49 25.19 2.78 20.43
C THR A 49 23.85 2.05 20.64
N SER A 50 22.71 2.71 20.42
CA SER A 50 21.38 2.06 20.52
C SER A 50 20.41 2.35 19.37
N SER A 51 20.91 2.91 18.26
CA SER A 51 20.12 3.17 17.04
C SER A 51 19.99 1.94 16.14
N ALA A 52 21.03 1.10 16.10
CA ALA A 52 21.07 -0.07 15.23
C ALA A 52 20.06 -1.15 15.64
N SER A 53 19.91 -1.45 16.94
CA SER A 53 18.93 -2.47 17.38
C SER A 53 17.50 -2.04 17.11
N SER A 54 17.15 -0.77 17.39
CA SER A 54 15.81 -0.24 17.10
C SER A 54 15.50 -0.15 15.61
N THR A 55 16.49 0.11 14.76
CA THR A 55 16.30 0.13 13.30
C THR A 55 16.17 -1.26 12.73
N THR A 56 16.99 -2.22 13.16
CA THR A 56 16.86 -3.62 12.75
C THR A 56 15.54 -4.23 13.20
N THR A 57 15.14 -4.05 14.47
CA THR A 57 13.83 -4.52 14.96
C THR A 57 12.67 -3.88 14.19
N PHE A 58 12.79 -2.58 13.88
CA PHE A 58 11.80 -1.92 13.02
C PHE A 58 11.74 -2.56 11.63
N LEU A 59 12.87 -2.71 10.93
CA LEU A 59 12.89 -3.24 9.57
C LEU A 59 12.38 -4.68 9.50
N MET A 60 12.67 -5.49 10.52
CA MET A 60 12.17 -6.85 10.62
C MET A 60 10.65 -6.89 10.82
N GLY A 61 10.10 -6.09 11.75
CA GLY A 61 8.65 -6.01 11.95
C GLY A 61 7.93 -5.40 10.75
N TYR A 62 8.56 -4.41 10.12
CA TYR A 62 8.09 -3.78 8.89
C TYR A 62 7.89 -4.82 7.78
N ARG A 63 8.94 -5.60 7.51
CA ARG A 63 8.92 -6.68 6.52
C ARG A 63 7.90 -7.76 6.90
N SER A 64 7.94 -8.25 8.14
CA SER A 64 7.03 -9.32 8.61
C SER A 64 5.57 -8.95 8.40
N THR A 65 5.13 -7.78 8.87
CA THR A 65 3.72 -7.37 8.73
C THR A 65 3.28 -7.27 7.27
N LEU A 66 4.17 -6.84 6.38
CA LEU A 66 3.88 -6.76 4.95
C LEU A 66 3.87 -8.13 4.26
N GLU A 67 4.77 -9.03 4.64
CA GLU A 67 4.77 -10.43 4.15
C GLU A 67 3.52 -11.17 4.60
N ASP A 68 3.10 -10.99 5.86
CA ASP A 68 1.88 -11.57 6.40
C ASP A 68 0.63 -11.01 5.69
N MET A 69 0.62 -9.71 5.37
CA MET A 69 -0.41 -9.06 4.57
C MET A 69 -0.46 -9.58 3.13
N GLU A 70 0.69 -9.71 2.47
CA GLU A 70 0.80 -10.27 1.12
C GLU A 70 0.32 -11.72 1.07
N ALA A 71 0.73 -12.55 2.03
CA ALA A 71 0.31 -13.93 2.13
C ALA A 71 -1.21 -14.05 2.36
N ALA A 72 -1.78 -13.21 3.23
CA ALA A 72 -3.22 -13.18 3.46
C ALA A 72 -4.00 -12.72 2.22
N ALA A 73 -3.50 -11.72 1.49
CA ALA A 73 -4.08 -11.28 0.22
C ALA A 73 -4.01 -12.38 -0.85
N SER A 74 -2.88 -13.07 -0.96
CA SER A 74 -2.64 -14.10 -1.97
C SER A 74 -3.64 -15.26 -1.88
N LYS A 75 -4.00 -15.67 -0.65
CA LYS A 75 -5.03 -16.71 -0.41
C LYS A 75 -6.40 -16.36 -0.97
N LEU A 76 -6.70 -15.07 -1.10
CA LEU A 76 -7.99 -14.55 -1.58
C LEU A 76 -7.97 -14.21 -3.07
N GLN A 77 -6.80 -14.11 -3.71
CA GLN A 77 -6.71 -13.77 -5.14
C GLN A 77 -7.16 -14.94 -6.02
N VAL A 78 -8.15 -14.68 -6.88
CA VAL A 78 -8.76 -15.68 -7.79
C VAL A 78 -7.78 -16.20 -8.84
N GLY A 79 -6.68 -15.48 -9.11
CA GLY A 79 -5.64 -15.90 -10.05
C GLY A 79 -4.76 -17.06 -9.58
N SER A 80 -4.88 -17.50 -8.32
CA SER A 80 -4.08 -18.60 -7.77
C SER A 80 -4.89 -19.89 -7.70
N ALA A 81 -4.31 -21.01 -8.16
CA ALA A 81 -4.96 -22.32 -8.10
C ALA A 81 -5.25 -22.76 -6.66
N ASP A 82 -4.46 -22.28 -5.70
CA ASP A 82 -4.61 -22.54 -4.27
C ASP A 82 -5.49 -21.50 -3.55
N SER A 83 -6.21 -20.64 -4.28
CA SER A 83 -7.12 -19.68 -3.66
C SER A 83 -8.28 -20.40 -2.95
N VAL A 84 -8.81 -19.77 -1.89
CA VAL A 84 -10.01 -20.27 -1.21
C VAL A 84 -11.22 -20.37 -2.14
N PHE A 85 -11.28 -19.51 -3.17
CA PHE A 85 -12.37 -19.49 -4.13
C PHE A 85 -12.25 -20.65 -5.10
N SER A 86 -11.06 -20.94 -5.61
CA SER A 86 -10.80 -22.07 -6.50
C SER A 86 -11.12 -23.40 -5.83
N ARG A 87 -10.77 -23.57 -4.54
CA ARG A 87 -11.15 -24.76 -3.77
C ARG A 87 -12.65 -24.90 -3.60
N TYR A 88 -13.34 -23.80 -3.27
CA TYR A 88 -14.80 -23.80 -3.15
C TYR A 88 -15.49 -24.14 -4.47
N GLU A 89 -15.02 -23.59 -5.59
CA GLU A 89 -15.57 -23.88 -6.92
C GLU A 89 -15.35 -25.33 -7.34
N ALA A 90 -14.20 -25.91 -7.01
CA ALA A 90 -13.93 -27.33 -7.26
C ALA A 90 -14.94 -28.23 -6.53
N VAL A 91 -15.15 -28.01 -5.23
CA VAL A 91 -16.12 -28.83 -4.46
C VAL A 91 -17.57 -28.54 -4.86
N ARG A 92 -17.86 -27.35 -5.41
CA ARG A 92 -19.17 -27.04 -5.97
C ARG A 92 -19.43 -27.81 -7.26
N ALA A 93 -18.42 -27.90 -8.13
CA ALA A 93 -18.49 -28.73 -9.35
C ALA A 93 -18.68 -30.21 -9.00
N ASP A 94 -17.96 -30.72 -7.99
CA ASP A 94 -18.14 -32.10 -7.50
C ASP A 94 -19.57 -32.35 -7.00
N ALA A 95 -20.20 -31.35 -6.35
CA ALA A 95 -21.57 -31.45 -5.87
C ALA A 95 -22.59 -31.45 -7.02
N GLU A 96 -22.38 -30.64 -8.05
CA GLU A 96 -23.19 -30.60 -9.26
C GLU A 96 -23.12 -31.95 -10.01
N GLU A 97 -21.91 -32.51 -10.18
CA GLU A 97 -21.70 -33.83 -10.81
C GLU A 97 -22.35 -34.98 -10.01
N ALA A 98 -22.23 -34.95 -8.68
CA ALA A 98 -22.86 -35.94 -7.81
C ALA A 98 -24.40 -35.89 -7.90
N LEU A 99 -24.96 -34.68 -8.04
CA LEU A 99 -26.40 -34.48 -8.21
C LEU A 99 -26.88 -35.04 -9.56
N GLU A 100 -26.13 -34.80 -10.64
CA GLU A 100 -26.44 -35.30 -11.98
C GLU A 100 -26.34 -36.83 -12.09
N SER A 101 -25.34 -37.42 -11.43
CA SER A 101 -25.13 -38.87 -11.39
C SER A 101 -26.10 -39.62 -10.46
N GLY A 102 -26.83 -38.90 -9.60
CA GLY A 102 -27.75 -39.48 -8.61
C GLY A 102 -27.05 -40.17 -7.44
N ASP A 103 -25.75 -39.92 -7.25
CA ASP A 103 -24.99 -40.44 -6.12
C ASP A 103 -25.22 -39.56 -4.88
N ASN A 104 -26.24 -39.91 -4.11
CA ASN A 104 -26.59 -39.20 -2.87
C ASN A 104 -25.43 -39.16 -1.86
N ALA A 105 -24.59 -40.20 -1.79
CA ALA A 105 -23.48 -40.23 -0.84
C ALA A 105 -22.36 -39.27 -1.26
N ALA A 106 -22.06 -39.19 -2.57
CA ALA A 106 -21.14 -38.21 -3.10
C ALA A 106 -21.68 -36.78 -2.92
N TYR A 107 -22.99 -36.57 -3.13
CA TYR A 107 -23.63 -35.27 -2.96
C TYR A 107 -23.59 -34.76 -1.51
N GLU A 108 -23.91 -35.61 -0.53
CA GLU A 108 -23.80 -35.26 0.91
C GLU A 108 -22.35 -34.93 1.30
N LYS A 109 -21.37 -35.66 0.76
CA LYS A 109 -19.96 -35.39 1.02
C LYS A 109 -19.50 -34.06 0.40
N ALA A 110 -19.90 -33.78 -0.84
CA ALA A 110 -19.54 -32.57 -1.55
C ALA A 110 -20.19 -31.32 -0.92
N THR A 111 -21.44 -31.42 -0.49
CA THR A 111 -22.13 -30.34 0.26
C THR A 111 -21.47 -30.04 1.61
N ALA A 112 -21.06 -31.06 2.36
CA ALA A 112 -20.27 -30.85 3.58
C ALA A 112 -18.90 -30.21 3.30
N ALA A 113 -18.26 -30.56 2.18
CA ALA A 113 -17.01 -29.93 1.75
C ALA A 113 -17.19 -28.47 1.31
N MET A 114 -18.30 -28.14 0.63
CA MET A 114 -18.66 -26.77 0.28
C MET A 114 -18.79 -25.88 1.52
N GLU A 115 -19.50 -26.34 2.56
CA GLU A 115 -19.64 -25.58 3.81
C GLU A 115 -18.29 -25.36 4.50
N LYS A 116 -17.41 -26.37 4.47
CA LYS A 116 -16.04 -26.25 4.98
C LYS A 116 -15.23 -25.21 4.20
N GLU A 117 -15.23 -25.26 2.87
CA GLU A 117 -14.49 -24.29 2.05
C GLU A 117 -15.08 -22.88 2.16
N LYS A 118 -16.40 -22.74 2.32
CA LYS A 118 -17.03 -21.46 2.63
C LYS A 118 -16.55 -20.90 3.98
N SER A 119 -16.43 -21.74 5.00
CA SER A 119 -15.80 -21.35 6.28
C SER A 119 -14.34 -20.95 6.09
N ASN A 120 -13.59 -21.60 5.20
CA ASN A 120 -12.20 -21.24 4.88
C ASN A 120 -12.12 -19.87 4.18
N ILE A 121 -13.08 -19.53 3.31
CA ILE A 121 -13.19 -18.19 2.71
C ILE A 121 -13.37 -17.16 3.83
N ILE A 122 -14.35 -17.35 4.72
CA ILE A 122 -14.63 -16.42 5.82
C ILE A 122 -13.40 -16.24 6.73
N SER A 123 -12.75 -17.34 7.10
CA SER A 123 -11.52 -17.31 7.90
C SER A 123 -10.40 -16.54 7.20
N SER A 124 -10.23 -16.73 5.88
CA SER A 124 -9.17 -16.06 5.13
C SER A 124 -9.45 -14.57 4.96
N VAL A 125 -10.72 -14.16 4.81
CA VAL A 125 -11.11 -12.75 4.82
C VAL A 125 -10.87 -12.13 6.21
N LYS A 126 -11.16 -12.87 7.28
CA LYS A 126 -10.88 -12.43 8.66
C LYS A 126 -9.39 -12.22 8.88
N ASP A 127 -8.56 -13.18 8.45
CA ASP A 127 -7.11 -13.09 8.53
C ASP A 127 -6.59 -11.89 7.73
N PHE A 128 -7.09 -11.68 6.50
CA PHE A 128 -6.77 -10.51 5.70
C PHE A 128 -7.10 -9.18 6.42
N VAL A 129 -8.30 -9.08 7.00
CA VAL A 129 -8.72 -7.88 7.76
C VAL A 129 -7.81 -7.65 8.97
N ASN A 130 -7.44 -8.71 9.69
CA ASN A 130 -6.51 -8.62 10.82
C ASN A 130 -5.13 -8.14 10.36
N GLN A 131 -4.57 -8.76 9.31
CA GLN A 131 -3.26 -8.39 8.78
C GLN A 131 -3.22 -6.97 8.21
N TYR A 132 -4.30 -6.52 7.58
CA TYR A 132 -4.44 -5.13 7.16
C TYR A 132 -4.37 -4.18 8.36
N ASN A 133 -5.11 -4.48 9.43
CA ASN A 133 -5.13 -3.65 10.62
C ASN A 133 -3.79 -3.63 11.35
N GLU A 134 -3.09 -4.77 11.41
CA GLU A 134 -1.76 -4.90 12.00
C GLU A 134 -0.74 -4.09 11.21
N THR A 135 -0.70 -4.29 9.89
CA THR A 135 0.18 -3.54 8.97
C THR A 135 -0.08 -2.04 9.07
N LYS A 136 -1.35 -1.62 8.96
CA LYS A 136 -1.72 -0.21 9.11
C LYS A 136 -1.27 0.36 10.45
N SER A 137 -1.49 -0.37 11.54
CA SER A 137 -1.09 0.05 12.89
C SER A 137 0.43 0.17 13.01
N TYR A 138 1.18 -0.77 12.42
CA TYR A 138 2.63 -0.76 12.41
C TYR A 138 3.17 0.43 11.61
N LEU A 139 2.67 0.65 10.39
CA LEU A 139 3.03 1.79 9.56
C LEU A 139 2.69 3.12 10.23
N SER A 140 1.50 3.23 10.84
CA SER A 140 1.06 4.43 11.55
C SER A 140 1.95 4.76 12.74
N SER A 141 2.28 3.75 13.55
CA SER A 141 3.12 3.94 14.75
C SER A 141 4.56 4.34 14.41
N ASN A 142 5.00 4.07 13.18
CA ASN A 142 6.35 4.34 12.71
C ASN A 142 6.40 5.40 11.59
N SER A 143 5.30 6.10 11.32
CA SER A 143 5.16 7.08 10.23
C SER A 143 6.12 8.26 10.35
N ASN A 144 6.59 8.57 11.56
CA ASN A 144 7.57 9.62 11.83
C ASN A 144 9.03 9.19 11.55
N ARG A 145 9.29 7.92 11.24
CA ARG A 145 10.66 7.43 10.98
C ARG A 145 11.19 7.86 9.61
N SER A 146 10.31 7.93 8.61
CA SER A 146 10.66 8.44 7.27
C SER A 146 9.42 8.85 6.48
N SER A 147 9.59 9.77 5.53
CA SER A 147 8.55 10.15 4.56
C SER A 147 8.10 8.95 3.70
N THR A 148 8.98 7.99 3.48
CA THR A 148 8.69 6.72 2.81
C THR A 148 7.65 5.92 3.58
N VAL A 149 7.83 5.72 4.89
CA VAL A 149 6.87 4.97 5.73
C VAL A 149 5.50 5.68 5.77
N ALA A 150 5.48 7.01 5.87
CA ALA A 150 4.25 7.79 5.77
C ALA A 150 3.55 7.64 4.40
N SER A 151 4.33 7.60 3.31
CA SER A 151 3.81 7.39 1.95
C SER A 151 3.26 5.98 1.77
N HIS A 152 3.90 4.98 2.37
CA HIS A 152 3.44 3.58 2.35
C HIS A 152 2.13 3.40 3.10
N LEU A 153 1.97 4.06 4.27
CA LEU A 153 0.68 4.13 4.98
C LEU A 153 -0.41 4.71 4.07
N ALA A 154 -0.16 5.87 3.46
CA ALA A 154 -1.13 6.52 2.60
C ALA A 154 -1.50 5.66 1.38
N ALA A 155 -0.57 4.87 0.86
CA ALA A 155 -0.84 3.91 -0.22
C ALA A 155 -1.81 2.81 0.23
N PHE A 156 -1.63 2.27 1.44
CA PHE A 156 -2.54 1.29 2.04
C PHE A 156 -3.94 1.85 2.26
N GLU A 157 -4.07 3.10 2.72
CA GLU A 157 -5.37 3.73 2.92
C GLU A 157 -6.11 3.98 1.60
N ARG A 158 -5.38 4.32 0.53
CA ARG A 158 -5.95 4.51 -0.82
C ARG A 158 -6.31 3.19 -1.52
N ALA A 159 -5.70 2.08 -1.13
CA ALA A 159 -6.00 0.76 -1.69
C ALA A 159 -7.39 0.25 -1.26
N VAL A 160 -7.90 0.75 -0.14
CA VAL A 160 -9.23 0.39 0.35
C VAL A 160 -10.31 1.02 -0.53
N PRO A 161 -11.31 0.25 -1.01
CA PRO A 161 -12.37 0.77 -1.84
C PRO A 161 -13.43 1.51 -0.98
N SER A 162 -14.49 2.00 -1.64
CA SER A 162 -15.56 2.75 -0.98
C SER A 162 -16.28 1.95 0.13
N GLU A 163 -16.92 2.64 1.07
CA GLU A 163 -17.71 2.01 2.11
C GLU A 163 -18.84 1.12 1.54
N LYS A 164 -19.46 1.53 0.42
CA LYS A 164 -20.50 0.76 -0.26
C LYS A 164 -19.97 -0.61 -0.73
N THR A 165 -18.80 -0.60 -1.37
CA THR A 165 -18.15 -1.84 -1.85
C THR A 165 -17.71 -2.73 -0.69
N LEU A 166 -17.24 -2.17 0.43
CA LEU A 166 -16.89 -2.98 1.60
C LEU A 166 -18.13 -3.62 2.25
N LYS A 167 -19.23 -2.86 2.37
CA LYS A 167 -20.49 -3.37 2.92
C LYS A 167 -21.03 -4.56 2.14
N ALA A 168 -20.86 -4.56 0.81
CA ALA A 168 -21.25 -5.68 -0.06
C ALA A 168 -20.47 -6.97 0.23
N MET A 169 -19.29 -6.87 0.87
CA MET A 169 -18.48 -8.02 1.30
C MET A 169 -18.57 -8.26 2.82
N GLY A 170 -19.53 -7.65 3.52
CA GLY A 170 -19.61 -7.74 4.98
C GLY A 170 -18.46 -7.05 5.72
N ILE A 171 -17.70 -6.15 5.08
CA ILE A 171 -16.60 -5.42 5.69
C ILE A 171 -17.05 -3.98 6.01
N SER A 172 -16.59 -3.44 7.13
CA SER A 172 -16.79 -2.05 7.52
C SER A 172 -15.49 -1.39 7.95
N ILE A 173 -15.45 -0.07 7.98
CA ILE A 173 -14.31 0.72 8.45
C ILE A 173 -14.75 1.54 9.66
N ASP A 174 -13.97 1.51 10.74
CA ASP A 174 -14.21 2.35 11.92
C ASP A 174 -13.71 3.80 11.73
N LYS A 175 -13.93 4.65 12.75
CA LYS A 175 -13.49 6.05 12.73
C LYS A 175 -11.97 6.22 12.58
N TYR A 176 -11.19 5.20 12.93
CA TYR A 176 -9.73 5.20 12.86
C TYR A 176 -9.21 4.57 11.55
N GLY A 177 -10.12 4.22 10.64
CA GLY A 177 -9.76 3.60 9.38
C GLY A 177 -9.31 2.15 9.50
N LYS A 178 -9.67 1.45 10.59
CA LYS A 178 -9.46 0.00 10.76
C LYS A 178 -10.65 -0.77 10.18
N MET A 179 -10.37 -1.90 9.54
CA MET A 179 -11.38 -2.77 8.97
C MET A 179 -11.99 -3.69 10.03
N GLN A 180 -13.28 -4.00 9.89
CA GLN A 180 -13.99 -4.98 10.71
C GLN A 180 -14.81 -5.88 9.80
N LEU A 181 -14.75 -7.19 10.05
CA LEU A 181 -15.53 -8.18 9.32
C LEU A 181 -16.81 -8.54 10.09
N ASP A 182 -17.95 -8.42 9.43
CA ASP A 182 -19.22 -9.02 9.83
C ASP A 182 -19.35 -10.38 9.13
N GLU A 183 -18.91 -11.43 9.82
CA GLU A 183 -18.86 -12.80 9.28
C GLU A 183 -20.25 -13.27 8.81
N LYS A 184 -21.33 -12.84 9.47
CA LYS A 184 -22.70 -13.20 9.09
C LYS A 184 -23.08 -12.55 7.77
N LYS A 185 -22.81 -11.25 7.60
CA LYS A 185 -23.09 -10.56 6.33
C LYS A 185 -22.23 -11.08 5.19
N LEU A 186 -20.97 -11.41 5.45
CA LEU A 186 -20.13 -12.05 4.43
C LEU A 186 -20.72 -13.41 4.02
N THR A 187 -21.14 -14.22 4.98
CA THR A 187 -21.81 -15.50 4.72
C THR A 187 -23.06 -15.30 3.84
N GLU A 188 -23.93 -14.36 4.20
CA GLU A 188 -25.13 -14.04 3.41
C GLU A 188 -24.81 -13.54 1.99
N SER A 189 -23.73 -12.78 1.83
CA SER A 189 -23.31 -12.25 0.52
C SER A 189 -22.73 -13.37 -0.36
N LEU A 190 -21.99 -14.31 0.22
CA LEU A 190 -21.51 -15.50 -0.47
C LEU A 190 -22.65 -16.42 -0.92
N ASP A 191 -23.74 -16.50 -0.15
CA ASP A 191 -24.91 -17.32 -0.51
C ASP A 191 -25.77 -16.70 -1.61
N LYS A 192 -25.94 -15.37 -1.59
CA LYS A 192 -26.80 -14.66 -2.55
C LYS A 192 -26.08 -14.33 -3.84
N ASP A 193 -24.89 -13.76 -3.73
CA ASP A 193 -24.15 -13.13 -4.84
C ASP A 193 -22.68 -13.57 -4.78
N TYR A 194 -22.45 -14.89 -4.87
CA TYR A 194 -21.11 -15.51 -4.80
C TYR A 194 -20.12 -14.84 -5.77
N GLU A 195 -20.49 -14.71 -7.05
CA GLU A 195 -19.61 -14.17 -8.10
C GLU A 195 -19.25 -12.70 -7.85
N GLU A 196 -20.20 -11.89 -7.41
CA GLU A 196 -19.94 -10.49 -7.07
C GLU A 196 -19.01 -10.40 -5.84
N THR A 197 -19.31 -11.17 -4.79
CA THR A 197 -18.50 -11.20 -3.57
C THR A 197 -17.07 -11.69 -3.85
N LYS A 198 -16.92 -12.75 -4.66
CA LYS A 198 -15.64 -13.27 -5.14
C LYS A 198 -14.86 -12.20 -5.91
N ASN A 199 -15.50 -11.52 -6.86
CA ASN A 199 -14.84 -10.50 -7.69
C ASN A 199 -14.43 -9.27 -6.87
N LEU A 200 -15.26 -8.84 -5.91
CA LEU A 200 -14.95 -7.72 -5.03
C LEU A 200 -13.82 -8.04 -4.04
N LEU A 201 -13.73 -9.28 -3.56
CA LEU A 201 -12.65 -9.71 -2.66
C LEU A 201 -11.36 -10.00 -3.42
N GLY A 202 -11.41 -10.89 -4.40
CA GLY A 202 -10.26 -11.56 -5.00
C GLY A 202 -10.05 -11.33 -6.49
N GLY A 203 -10.94 -10.61 -7.17
CA GLY A 203 -10.84 -10.35 -8.61
C GLY A 203 -9.71 -9.37 -8.98
N GLN A 204 -9.56 -9.07 -10.28
CA GLN A 204 -8.50 -8.19 -10.83
C GLN A 204 -8.48 -6.77 -10.23
N TYR A 205 -9.60 -6.32 -9.67
CA TYR A 205 -9.70 -5.04 -8.95
C TYR A 205 -10.24 -5.25 -7.53
N GLY A 206 -10.16 -6.47 -7.03
CA GLY A 206 -10.64 -6.86 -5.73
C GLY A 206 -9.81 -6.23 -4.61
N LEU A 207 -10.37 -6.22 -3.40
CA LEU A 207 -9.72 -5.70 -2.21
C LEU A 207 -8.36 -6.37 -1.96
N ALA A 208 -8.30 -7.70 -2.10
CA ALA A 208 -7.09 -8.48 -1.88
C ALA A 208 -6.00 -8.12 -2.89
N GLU A 209 -6.34 -8.02 -4.18
CA GLU A 209 -5.41 -7.61 -5.23
C GLU A 209 -4.86 -6.20 -4.99
N ARG A 210 -5.75 -5.25 -4.68
CA ARG A 210 -5.38 -3.85 -4.46
C ARG A 210 -4.45 -3.69 -3.25
N VAL A 211 -4.72 -4.39 -2.16
CA VAL A 211 -3.90 -4.29 -0.93
C VAL A 211 -2.63 -5.12 -1.05
N GLY A 212 -2.73 -6.35 -1.55
CA GLY A 212 -1.59 -7.26 -1.77
C GLY A 212 -0.54 -6.62 -2.68
N THR A 213 -0.94 -6.05 -3.82
CA THR A 213 0.00 -5.36 -4.72
C THR A 213 0.68 -4.16 -4.07
N LYS A 214 0.05 -3.47 -3.10
CA LYS A 214 0.76 -2.45 -2.31
C LYS A 214 1.74 -3.06 -1.33
N ALA A 215 1.39 -4.16 -0.67
CA ALA A 215 2.30 -4.87 0.21
C ALA A 215 3.57 -5.30 -0.54
N THR A 216 3.42 -5.97 -1.70
CA THR A 216 4.54 -6.40 -2.56
C THR A 216 5.39 -5.20 -3.01
N ALA A 217 4.76 -4.15 -3.55
CA ALA A 217 5.50 -2.97 -4.02
C ALA A 217 6.27 -2.26 -2.89
N ILE A 218 5.76 -2.33 -1.66
CA ILE A 218 6.42 -1.76 -0.49
C ILE A 218 7.59 -2.65 -0.03
N LEU A 219 7.44 -3.97 -0.08
CA LEU A 219 8.52 -4.92 0.22
C LEU A 219 9.73 -4.75 -0.72
N ASP A 220 9.48 -4.36 -1.97
CA ASP A 220 10.52 -4.04 -2.96
C ASP A 220 11.23 -2.70 -2.72
N THR A 221 10.79 -1.91 -1.73
CA THR A 221 11.38 -0.60 -1.47
C THR A 221 12.76 -0.74 -0.81
N PRO A 222 13.81 -0.02 -1.28
CA PRO A 222 15.13 -0.09 -0.67
C PRO A 222 15.14 0.27 0.81
N VAL A 223 15.83 -0.53 1.62
CA VAL A 223 15.90 -0.39 3.08
C VAL A 223 16.38 0.99 3.52
N ASP A 224 17.30 1.63 2.79
CA ASP A 224 17.79 2.98 3.09
C ASP A 224 16.68 4.04 3.03
N LYS A 225 15.75 3.91 2.08
CA LYS A 225 14.58 4.78 1.94
C LYS A 225 13.61 4.57 3.09
N ILE A 226 13.40 3.32 3.50
CA ILE A 226 12.50 2.96 4.62
C ILE A 226 13.07 3.46 5.94
N ALA A 227 14.37 3.24 6.18
CA ALA A 227 15.08 3.63 7.38
C ALA A 227 15.26 5.15 7.53
N GLY A 228 14.95 5.93 6.48
CA GLY A 228 15.18 7.38 6.47
C GLY A 228 16.65 7.76 6.38
N VAL A 229 17.52 6.77 6.14
CA VAL A 229 18.95 6.97 5.86
C VAL A 229 19.03 7.28 4.38
N SER A 230 18.62 8.50 3.99
CA SER A 230 18.98 8.99 2.66
C SER A 230 20.49 8.89 2.57
N GLY A 231 20.99 7.99 1.72
CA GLY A 231 22.41 7.85 1.49
C GLY A 231 23.01 9.24 1.30
N SER A 232 23.97 9.59 2.16
CA SER A 232 24.97 10.57 1.80
C SER A 232 25.80 9.96 0.67
N SER A 233 25.20 9.80 -0.51
CA SER A 233 25.93 9.78 -1.77
C SER A 233 26.47 11.20 -1.92
N SER A 234 27.62 11.45 -1.30
CA SER A 234 28.45 12.65 -1.44
C SER A 234 27.67 13.94 -1.73
N THR A 235 27.30 14.66 -0.67
CA THR A 235 27.30 16.13 -0.75
C THR A 235 28.75 16.58 -0.96
N GLY A 236 29.25 16.43 -2.19
CA GLY A 236 30.13 17.44 -2.74
C GLY A 236 29.34 18.73 -2.70
N LYS A 237 29.80 19.70 -1.92
CA LYS A 237 29.27 21.06 -1.91
C LYS A 237 29.13 21.55 -3.35
N GLY A 238 27.90 21.68 -3.83
CA GLY A 238 27.59 22.05 -5.21
C GLY A 238 26.26 22.78 -5.26
N ASN A 239 26.36 24.08 -5.03
CA ASN A 239 25.43 25.17 -5.27
C ASN A 239 24.03 24.87 -5.86
N ALA A 240 23.02 25.47 -5.23
CA ALA A 240 21.70 25.67 -5.81
C ALA A 240 21.77 26.32 -7.20
N SER A 241 21.12 25.71 -8.20
CA SER A 241 20.37 26.39 -9.27
C SER A 241 19.73 25.37 -10.23
N SER A 242 18.41 25.47 -10.34
CA SER A 242 17.55 25.26 -11.52
C SER A 242 17.91 24.25 -12.62
N SER A 243 16.89 23.45 -12.93
CA SER A 243 16.51 22.92 -14.25
C SER A 243 17.44 21.91 -14.95
N GLY A 244 17.08 20.64 -14.78
CA GLY A 244 16.96 19.68 -15.88
C GLY A 244 18.24 19.12 -16.49
N ALA A 245 18.69 17.96 -16.02
CA ALA A 245 19.34 17.00 -16.90
C ALA A 245 19.43 15.59 -16.29
N VAL A 246 19.16 14.65 -17.18
CA VAL A 246 19.42 13.20 -17.17
C VAL A 246 20.71 12.78 -16.47
N SER A 247 20.55 11.83 -15.55
CA SER A 247 21.61 11.03 -14.95
C SER A 247 22.17 10.03 -15.97
N SER A 248 23.49 10.05 -16.20
CA SER A 248 24.22 8.86 -16.62
C SER A 248 25.66 8.94 -16.13
N ASN A 249 25.94 8.07 -15.16
CA ASN A 249 27.24 7.79 -14.57
C ASN A 249 28.18 7.20 -15.63
N SER A 250 29.12 7.97 -16.20
CA SER A 250 30.19 7.46 -17.07
C SER A 250 31.36 8.44 -17.13
N THR A 251 32.56 7.96 -16.82
CA THR A 251 33.86 8.63 -16.93
C THR A 251 34.26 8.82 -18.41
N MET A 252 33.55 9.66 -19.15
CA MET A 252 33.88 10.01 -20.54
C MET A 252 34.21 11.50 -20.61
N SER A 253 35.29 11.88 -21.29
CA SER A 253 35.70 13.28 -21.46
C SER A 253 34.62 14.08 -22.20
N GLU A 254 34.50 15.37 -21.89
CA GLU A 254 33.49 16.26 -22.50
C GLU A 254 33.51 16.23 -24.04
N SER A 255 34.68 16.07 -24.65
CA SER A 255 34.82 15.92 -26.12
C SER A 255 34.03 14.73 -26.68
N PHE A 256 33.91 13.64 -25.92
CA PHE A 256 33.15 12.46 -26.32
C PHE A 256 31.64 12.66 -26.14
N LEU A 257 31.22 13.42 -25.11
CA LEU A 257 29.82 13.78 -24.90
C LEU A 257 29.30 14.74 -25.97
N ASP A 258 30.11 15.70 -26.41
CA ASP A 258 29.75 16.61 -27.50
C ASP A 258 29.66 15.90 -28.85
N PHE A 259 30.57 14.96 -29.12
CA PHE A 259 30.46 14.09 -30.29
C PHE A 259 29.21 13.19 -30.22
N ALA A 260 28.90 12.61 -29.06
CA ALA A 260 27.70 11.79 -28.87
C ALA A 260 26.40 12.60 -29.01
N ARG A 261 26.39 13.86 -28.58
CA ARG A 261 25.27 14.79 -28.79
C ARG A 261 25.09 15.15 -30.26
N PHE A 262 26.19 15.43 -30.96
CA PHE A 262 26.17 15.69 -32.39
C PHE A 262 25.67 14.47 -33.18
N ALA A 263 26.23 13.28 -32.91
CA ALA A 263 25.85 12.02 -33.56
C ALA A 263 24.40 11.62 -33.24
N ARG A 264 23.91 11.86 -32.02
CA ARG A 264 22.50 11.59 -31.63
C ARG A 264 21.52 12.62 -32.21
N SER A 265 21.98 13.81 -32.57
CA SER A 265 21.17 14.81 -33.30
C SER A 265 21.09 14.54 -34.82
N GLY A 266 21.84 13.55 -35.32
CA GLY A 266 21.76 13.08 -36.71
C GLY A 266 20.52 12.25 -36.97
N ALA A 267 19.43 12.92 -37.39
CA ALA A 267 18.36 12.46 -38.31
C ALA A 267 17.00 13.15 -38.07
N TYR A 268 16.79 13.87 -36.96
CA TYR A 268 15.45 14.34 -36.56
C TYR A 268 15.36 15.83 -36.21
N ASN A 269 16.04 16.69 -36.97
CA ASN A 269 15.74 18.14 -36.97
C ASN A 269 15.89 18.81 -38.35
N LEU A 270 15.51 18.09 -39.42
CA LEU A 270 15.25 18.69 -40.75
C LEU A 270 13.76 18.99 -40.99
N GLY A 271 12.91 18.81 -39.98
CA GLY A 271 11.46 18.98 -40.07
C GLY A 271 10.94 20.42 -40.10
N ASN A 272 11.80 21.44 -40.25
CA ASN A 272 11.34 22.83 -40.31
C ASN A 272 12.17 23.76 -41.24
N TYR A 273 12.69 23.25 -42.36
CA TYR A 273 13.25 24.11 -43.43
C TYR A 273 12.25 24.45 -44.55
N TYR A 274 10.99 24.01 -44.47
CA TYR A 274 9.95 24.41 -45.43
C TYR A 274 9.36 25.82 -45.18
N ALA A 275 9.86 26.57 -44.19
CA ALA A 275 9.42 27.95 -43.90
C ALA A 275 10.31 29.05 -44.52
N VAL A 276 11.30 28.70 -45.37
CA VAL A 276 12.16 29.70 -46.05
C VAL A 276 11.99 29.68 -47.58
N GLY A 277 11.20 28.75 -48.13
CA GLY A 277 10.91 28.65 -49.57
C GLY A 277 9.68 29.44 -50.06
N THR A 278 8.89 30.03 -49.16
CA THR A 278 7.67 30.80 -49.50
C THR A 278 7.82 32.31 -49.26
N MET A 279 9.01 32.78 -48.87
CA MET A 279 9.38 34.21 -48.75
C MET A 279 10.28 34.65 -49.92
N LEU A 280 10.06 34.12 -51.12
CA LEU A 280 10.71 34.57 -52.36
C LEU A 280 9.77 34.39 -53.57
N ASN A 281 8.52 34.80 -53.38
CA ASN A 281 7.62 35.13 -54.50
C ASN A 281 6.70 36.29 -54.10
N LEU A 282 7.32 37.44 -53.84
CA LEU A 282 6.66 38.75 -53.80
C LEU A 282 7.74 39.79 -54.12
N LEU A 283 7.54 40.47 -55.26
CA LEU A 283 8.36 41.48 -55.95
C LEU A 283 9.43 40.97 -56.93
N VAL A 284 9.05 41.07 -58.21
CA VAL A 284 9.71 41.84 -59.30
C VAL A 284 11.24 41.89 -59.29
#